data_AF-A0A9R0YBE4-F1
#
_entry.id   AF-A0A9R0YBE4-F1
#
_cell.length_a   1.000
_cell.length_b   1.000
_cell.length_c   1.000
_cell.angle_alpha   90.00
_cell.angle_beta   90.00
_cell.angle_gamma   90.00
#
_symmetry.space_group_name_H-M   'P 1'
#
loop_
_entity.id
_entity.type
_entity.pdbx_description
1 polymer ?
#
loop_
_entity_poly.entity_id
_entity_poly.type
_entity_poly.pdbx_seq_one_letter_code
_entity_poly.pdbx_strand_id
1 'polypeptide(L)'
;MSPVAAHRASPAMWSPQPPPPRLQLRRPAGTPLHSSRRLSRIAASQEDPLTALTRVLWGRALPPSQLVLAVRHGWTSAWRLLMRQLAPSDPATGAFTRTPSRFPAVAQPAPGPGARLHLYVGLPCPWAHRALLVRALLGLGPRLPVSVAVPGDDGAWSFTPESPDALYGSRRLRDVYAARRGGFEGRASVPMLWDADRREVVCNESIEIAKFLCTLADDGALDLWPPEHRQEIDRWYGVIYPSVNNGVYRCGFAQSQAAYDAAAGELFDALDMLEGHLSGSRYLCAGAGVTLADVCLFTTLIRFDLVYNPLFRCSRRKLVEYPSLHAYMREIYQLPGAAETCDMAAIAGGYFGTLFPLNPGGILPVVPASCSREALMKPHGREALPSAAADGRQLGATASVVG
;
A
#
# COMPACT_ATOMS: atom_id res chain seq x y z
N MET A 1 34.02 -62.77 -17.09
CA MET A 1 34.95 -63.15 -16.01
C MET A 1 34.84 -62.10 -14.90
N SER A 2 34.28 -62.46 -13.74
CA SER A 2 34.67 -61.88 -12.43
C SER A 2 35.98 -62.58 -11.97
N PRO A 3 36.73 -62.18 -10.92
CA PRO A 3 36.44 -61.39 -9.71
C PRO A 3 37.12 -59.99 -9.77
N VAL A 4 37.47 -59.20 -8.73
CA VAL A 4 37.62 -59.35 -7.26
C VAL A 4 37.06 -58.10 -6.54
N ALA A 5 36.79 -58.19 -5.23
CA ALA A 5 36.20 -57.14 -4.40
C ALA A 5 37.17 -56.55 -3.33
N ALA A 6 36.79 -55.37 -2.84
CA ALA A 6 37.00 -54.83 -1.48
C ALA A 6 38.42 -54.56 -0.94
N HIS A 7 38.62 -53.33 -0.44
CA HIS A 7 39.12 -53.12 0.92
C HIS A 7 38.57 -51.84 1.57
N ARG A 8 38.38 -51.88 2.90
CA ARG A 8 37.85 -50.79 3.74
C ARG A 8 38.98 -49.87 4.21
N ALA A 9 38.72 -48.56 4.35
CA ALA A 9 39.39 -47.73 5.36
C ALA A 9 38.61 -46.45 5.72
N SER A 10 38.25 -46.33 6.99
CA SER A 10 37.89 -45.11 7.74
C SER A 10 37.85 -45.52 9.23
N PRO A 11 37.98 -44.63 10.22
CA PRO A 11 38.07 -43.16 10.15
C PRO A 11 39.30 -42.56 10.90
N ALA A 12 39.59 -41.26 10.75
CA ALA A 12 40.19 -40.46 11.83
C ALA A 12 40.15 -38.93 11.57
N MET A 13 39.62 -38.20 12.56
CA MET A 13 40.10 -36.91 13.08
C MET A 13 40.57 -35.81 12.11
N TRP A 14 39.72 -34.77 11.96
CA TRP A 14 40.20 -33.39 12.10
C TRP A 14 39.20 -32.58 12.93
N SER A 15 39.63 -32.13 14.11
CA SER A 15 38.94 -31.12 14.93
C SER A 15 39.80 -29.84 14.97
N PRO A 16 39.20 -28.66 15.19
CA PRO A 16 39.82 -27.39 14.80
C PRO A 16 41.01 -27.01 15.69
N GLN A 17 42.00 -26.33 15.08
CA GLN A 17 43.15 -25.81 15.82
C GLN A 17 42.80 -24.57 16.65
N PRO A 18 43.43 -24.38 17.83
CA PRO A 18 43.22 -23.22 18.68
C PRO A 18 43.94 -21.96 18.15
N PRO A 19 43.45 -20.75 18.48
CA PRO A 19 44.09 -19.50 18.07
C PRO A 19 45.42 -19.24 18.81
N PRO A 20 46.35 -18.48 18.20
CA PRO A 20 47.67 -18.21 18.78
C PRO A 20 47.63 -17.31 20.03
N PRO A 21 48.66 -17.38 20.90
CA PRO A 21 48.65 -16.73 22.22
C PRO A 21 48.80 -15.20 22.16
N ARG A 22 48.19 -14.52 23.14
CA ARG A 22 48.27 -13.06 23.31
C ARG A 22 49.67 -12.63 23.76
N LEU A 23 50.27 -11.69 23.02
CA LEU A 23 51.47 -10.95 23.42
C LEU A 23 51.20 -10.15 24.71
N GLN A 24 51.86 -10.54 25.80
CA GLN A 24 51.89 -9.75 27.04
C GLN A 24 53.08 -8.78 27.02
N LEU A 25 52.80 -7.49 26.83
CA LEU A 25 53.80 -6.43 27.02
C LEU A 25 53.94 -6.10 28.51
N ARG A 26 55.16 -6.25 29.05
CA ARG A 26 55.50 -5.90 30.44
C ARG A 26 55.30 -4.40 30.69
N ARG A 27 54.65 -4.05 31.81
CA ARG A 27 54.65 -2.68 32.35
C ARG A 27 56.03 -2.33 32.92
N PRO A 28 56.60 -1.14 32.64
CA PRO A 28 57.60 -0.53 33.51
C PRO A 28 56.92 0.04 34.78
N ALA A 29 57.67 0.07 35.89
CA ALA A 29 57.24 0.72 37.13
C ALA A 29 57.26 2.26 36.98
N GLY A 30 56.38 2.95 37.70
CA GLY A 30 56.06 4.35 37.42
C GLY A 30 56.80 5.40 38.25
N THR A 31 56.68 6.66 37.78
CA THR A 31 56.91 7.89 38.56
C THR A 31 55.75 8.83 38.25
N PRO A 32 55.15 9.55 39.22
CA PRO A 32 53.86 10.21 39.01
C PRO A 32 53.98 11.57 38.33
N LEU A 33 53.09 11.84 37.35
CA LEU A 33 52.90 13.17 36.78
C LEU A 33 51.42 13.58 36.83
N HIS A 34 51.20 14.87 37.10
CA HIS A 34 49.92 15.39 37.57
C HIS A 34 48.77 15.29 36.56
N SER A 35 47.59 14.96 37.10
CA SER A 35 46.27 15.00 36.48
C SER A 35 46.01 16.25 35.59
N SER A 36 45.94 16.05 34.27
CA SER A 36 45.37 17.00 33.30
C SER A 36 43.86 16.73 33.08
N ARG A 37 43.06 16.90 34.14
CA ARG A 37 41.60 16.64 34.18
C ARG A 37 40.72 17.62 33.36
N ARG A 38 41.23 18.14 32.23
CA ARG A 38 40.69 19.35 31.55
C ARG A 38 40.34 19.22 30.06
N LEU A 39 40.37 18.02 29.47
CA LEU A 39 39.95 17.79 28.07
C LEU A 39 38.78 16.80 27.90
N SER A 40 38.08 16.44 28.98
CA SER A 40 36.90 15.56 28.96
C SER A 40 35.59 16.26 29.40
N ARG A 41 35.51 17.59 29.24
CA ARG A 41 34.37 18.42 29.70
C ARG A 41 33.63 19.21 28.60
N ILE A 42 33.86 18.91 27.31
CA ILE A 42 33.14 19.54 26.18
C ILE A 42 32.47 18.47 25.30
N ALA A 43 32.03 17.37 25.90
CA ALA A 43 31.35 16.26 25.22
C ALA A 43 30.17 15.68 26.04
N ALA A 44 29.65 16.44 27.00
CA ALA A 44 28.49 16.07 27.81
C ALA A 44 27.57 17.28 28.02
N SER A 45 26.25 17.07 27.99
CA SER A 45 25.19 18.09 28.08
C SER A 45 25.08 19.09 26.92
N GLN A 46 24.91 18.60 25.70
CA GLN A 46 23.67 19.02 25.01
C GLN A 46 22.57 18.13 25.58
N GLU A 47 21.84 18.65 26.55
CA GLU A 47 20.64 17.98 27.03
C GLU A 47 19.62 18.00 25.90
N ASP A 48 19.03 16.84 25.59
CA ASP A 48 17.94 16.76 24.63
C ASP A 48 16.84 17.77 25.04
N PRO A 49 16.35 18.62 24.10
CA PRO A 49 15.34 19.62 24.41
C PRO A 49 14.11 19.05 25.11
N LEU A 50 13.69 17.82 24.78
CA LEU A 50 12.57 17.15 25.44
C LEU A 50 12.91 16.81 26.90
N THR A 51 14.12 16.32 27.18
CA THR A 51 14.62 16.03 28.54
C THR A 51 14.72 17.29 29.40
N ALA A 52 15.12 18.43 28.82
CA ALA A 52 15.13 19.73 29.51
C ALA A 52 13.70 20.22 29.78
N LEU A 53 12.82 20.17 28.77
CA LEU A 53 11.40 20.53 28.89
C LEU A 53 10.69 19.65 29.94
N THR A 54 11.00 18.36 29.98
CA THR A 54 10.41 17.38 30.90
C THR A 54 10.71 17.76 32.36
N ARG A 55 11.93 18.22 32.66
CA ARG A 55 12.31 18.69 34.01
C ARG A 55 11.56 19.94 34.45
N VAL A 56 11.24 20.85 33.52
CA VAL A 56 10.48 22.07 33.82
C VAL A 56 9.00 21.75 34.00
N LEU A 57 8.41 20.98 33.08
CA LEU A 57 6.98 20.68 33.06
C LEU A 57 6.56 19.68 34.15
N TRP A 58 7.35 18.62 34.38
CA TRP A 58 7.06 17.58 35.37
C TRP A 58 7.84 17.77 36.69
N GLY A 59 8.51 18.91 36.85
CA GLY A 59 9.11 19.33 38.11
C GLY A 59 8.07 19.86 39.11
N ARG A 60 8.53 20.33 40.27
CA ARG A 60 7.66 20.88 41.35
C ARG A 60 6.93 22.18 40.97
N ALA A 61 7.13 22.73 39.78
CA ALA A 61 6.64 24.04 39.35
C ALA A 61 5.21 24.02 38.76
N LEU A 62 4.74 22.86 38.28
CA LEU A 62 3.42 22.69 37.65
C LEU A 62 2.72 21.48 38.27
N PRO A 63 1.44 21.59 38.69
CA PRO A 63 0.66 20.42 39.10
C PRO A 63 0.53 19.45 37.91
N PRO A 64 0.99 18.18 38.02
CA PRO A 64 1.00 17.26 36.89
C PRO A 64 -0.37 17.07 36.22
N SER A 65 -1.46 17.16 36.99
CA SER A 65 -2.83 17.11 36.49
C SER A 65 -3.17 18.28 35.56
N GLN A 66 -2.76 19.51 35.89
CA GLN A 66 -3.00 20.69 35.05
C GLN A 66 -2.19 20.64 33.76
N LEU A 67 -0.93 20.20 33.83
CA LEU A 67 -0.11 19.95 32.65
C LEU A 67 -0.75 18.92 31.72
N VAL A 68 -1.15 17.76 32.26
CA VAL A 68 -1.78 16.69 31.48
C VAL A 68 -3.08 17.17 30.82
N LEU A 69 -3.89 17.95 31.52
CA LEU A 69 -5.12 18.54 30.95
C LEU A 69 -4.80 19.53 29.82
N ALA A 70 -3.83 20.43 30.00
CA ALA A 70 -3.42 21.40 28.99
C ALA A 70 -2.85 20.71 27.74
N VAL A 71 -1.95 19.74 27.91
CA VAL A 71 -1.37 18.96 26.80
C VAL A 71 -2.45 18.15 26.09
N ARG A 72 -3.34 17.46 26.82
CA ARG A 72 -4.47 16.72 26.24
C ARG A 72 -5.39 17.64 25.43
N HIS A 73 -5.69 18.84 25.93
CA HIS A 73 -6.55 19.79 25.25
C HIS A 73 -5.90 20.36 23.98
N GLY A 74 -4.63 20.76 24.06
CA GLY A 74 -3.85 21.23 22.91
C GLY A 74 -3.72 20.16 21.83
N TRP A 75 -3.36 18.93 22.22
CA TRP A 75 -3.29 17.77 21.33
C TRP A 75 -4.62 17.49 20.62
N THR A 76 -5.71 17.41 21.39
CA THR A 76 -7.05 17.14 20.84
C THR A 76 -7.49 18.23 19.87
N SER A 77 -7.14 19.49 20.16
CA SER A 77 -7.50 20.63 19.31
C SER A 77 -6.69 20.66 18.00
N ALA A 78 -5.38 20.41 18.08
CA ALA A 78 -4.52 20.27 16.90
C ALA A 78 -4.98 19.09 16.02
N TRP A 79 -5.29 17.94 16.62
CA TRP A 79 -5.83 16.78 15.91
C TRP A 79 -7.13 17.09 15.18
N ARG A 80 -8.09 17.76 15.84
CA ARG A 80 -9.36 18.18 15.22
C ARG A 80 -9.16 19.14 14.05
N LEU A 81 -8.20 20.06 14.14
CA LEU A 81 -7.86 20.99 13.06
C LEU A 81 -7.29 20.25 11.84
N LEU A 82 -6.33 19.34 12.06
CA LEU A 82 -5.72 18.54 11.00
C LEU A 82 -6.75 17.61 10.33
N MET A 83 -7.57 16.92 11.13
CA MET A 83 -8.59 16.00 10.61
C MET A 83 -9.64 16.70 9.74
N ARG A 84 -10.07 17.92 10.08
CA ARG A 84 -10.98 18.72 9.24
C ARG A 84 -10.43 19.02 7.85
N GLN A 85 -9.12 19.11 7.68
CA GLN A 85 -8.48 19.36 6.38
C GLN A 85 -8.13 18.06 5.64
N LEU A 86 -7.58 17.07 6.35
CA LEU A 86 -7.13 15.80 5.78
C LEU A 86 -8.31 14.90 5.37
N ALA A 87 -9.35 14.87 6.20
CA ALA A 87 -10.50 13.98 6.06
C ALA A 87 -11.81 14.74 6.35
N PRO A 88 -12.36 15.44 5.34
CA PRO A 88 -13.63 16.16 5.46
C PRO A 88 -14.72 15.28 6.07
N SER A 89 -15.45 15.85 7.03
CA SER A 89 -16.48 15.14 7.78
C SER A 89 -17.76 15.96 7.89
N ASP A 90 -18.88 15.27 8.01
CA ASP A 90 -20.15 15.88 8.38
C ASP A 90 -20.03 16.49 9.81
N PRO A 91 -20.32 17.79 10.02
CA PRO A 91 -20.10 18.44 11.31
C PRO A 91 -21.01 17.98 12.44
N ALA A 92 -22.16 17.36 12.15
CA ALA A 92 -23.15 16.94 13.14
C ALA A 92 -22.88 15.51 13.65
N THR A 93 -22.45 14.62 12.75
CA THR A 93 -22.25 13.19 13.01
C THR A 93 -20.78 12.81 13.17
N GLY A 94 -19.85 13.58 12.58
CA GLY A 94 -18.43 13.23 12.49
C GLY A 94 -18.10 12.16 11.44
N ALA A 95 -19.05 11.83 10.55
CA ALA A 95 -18.86 10.84 9.49
C ALA A 95 -17.98 11.39 8.35
N PHE A 96 -16.97 10.62 7.94
CA PHE A 96 -16.07 10.99 6.84
C PHE A 96 -16.79 10.99 5.48
N THR A 97 -16.55 12.04 4.69
CA THR A 97 -17.01 12.16 3.29
C THR A 97 -15.83 12.34 2.35
N ARG A 98 -15.73 11.47 1.34
CA ARG A 98 -14.70 11.54 0.31
C ARG A 98 -14.97 12.71 -0.64
N THR A 99 -13.96 13.56 -0.86
CA THR A 99 -14.01 14.57 -1.93
C THR A 99 -14.06 13.91 -3.31
N PRO A 100 -15.02 14.26 -4.20
CA PRO A 100 -15.06 13.74 -5.57
C PRO A 100 -13.83 14.13 -6.40
N SER A 101 -13.51 13.30 -7.39
CA SER A 101 -12.46 13.57 -8.38
C SER A 101 -12.79 14.79 -9.26
N ARG A 102 -11.77 15.56 -9.63
CA ARG A 102 -11.91 16.81 -10.41
C ARG A 102 -11.97 16.58 -11.92
N PHE A 103 -11.51 15.42 -12.38
CA PHE A 103 -11.62 14.90 -13.74
C PHE A 103 -12.30 13.53 -13.67
N PRO A 104 -13.60 13.46 -13.33
CA PRO A 104 -14.26 12.23 -12.89
C PRO A 104 -14.63 11.25 -14.02
N ALA A 105 -14.46 11.66 -15.28
CA ALA A 105 -14.76 10.86 -16.47
C ALA A 105 -13.69 11.09 -17.53
N VAL A 106 -13.58 10.17 -18.49
CA VAL A 106 -12.65 10.26 -19.63
C VAL A 106 -12.95 11.50 -20.46
N ALA A 107 -11.97 12.41 -20.56
CA ALA A 107 -12.04 13.64 -21.32
C ALA A 107 -12.44 13.37 -22.79
N GLN A 108 -13.33 14.21 -23.34
CA GLN A 108 -13.83 14.06 -24.70
C GLN A 108 -13.16 15.05 -25.68
N PRO A 109 -12.91 14.68 -26.95
CA PRO A 109 -12.94 13.31 -27.46
C PRO A 109 -11.92 12.43 -26.71
N ALA A 110 -12.24 11.15 -26.51
CA ALA A 110 -11.35 10.21 -25.84
C ALA A 110 -10.00 10.09 -26.59
N PRO A 111 -8.87 9.85 -25.90
CA PRO A 111 -7.59 9.59 -26.55
C PRO A 111 -7.69 8.36 -27.48
N GLY A 112 -7.21 8.50 -28.72
CA GLY A 112 -7.19 7.40 -29.68
C GLY A 112 -6.09 6.36 -29.40
N PRO A 113 -6.10 5.20 -30.09
CA PRO A 113 -5.18 4.08 -29.83
C PRO A 113 -3.67 4.39 -29.96
N GLY A 114 -3.32 5.48 -30.64
CA GLY A 114 -1.94 5.97 -30.81
C GLY A 114 -1.57 7.18 -29.95
N ALA A 115 -2.43 7.64 -29.04
CA ALA A 115 -2.12 8.76 -28.15
C ALA A 115 -1.02 8.38 -27.15
N ARG A 116 -0.07 9.30 -26.90
CA ARG A 116 1.02 9.08 -25.93
C ARG A 116 0.51 9.28 -24.50
N LEU A 117 -0.13 8.24 -23.99
CA LEU A 117 -0.67 8.19 -22.63
C LEU A 117 0.44 7.96 -21.60
N HIS A 118 0.27 8.54 -20.41
CA HIS A 118 1.15 8.34 -19.26
C HIS A 118 0.31 8.20 -17.99
N LEU A 119 0.67 7.26 -17.11
CA LEU A 119 -0.08 6.96 -15.89
C LEU A 119 0.71 7.39 -14.65
N TYR A 120 0.18 8.35 -13.90
CA TYR A 120 0.73 8.80 -12.62
C TYR A 120 0.02 8.12 -11.46
N VAL A 121 0.79 7.49 -10.58
CA VAL A 121 0.31 6.60 -9.50
C VAL A 121 1.07 6.86 -8.21
N GLY A 122 0.61 6.28 -7.11
CA GLY A 122 1.40 6.11 -5.90
C GLY A 122 1.07 4.75 -5.29
N LEU A 123 2.09 3.91 -5.05
CA LEU A 123 1.94 2.52 -4.59
C LEU A 123 1.08 2.35 -3.31
N PRO A 124 1.11 3.28 -2.32
CA PRO A 124 0.22 3.17 -1.16
C PRO A 124 -1.26 3.23 -1.53
N CYS A 125 -1.61 4.00 -2.57
CA CYS A 125 -2.99 4.33 -2.91
C CYS A 125 -3.73 3.14 -3.56
N PRO A 126 -4.79 2.58 -2.95
CA PRO A 126 -5.56 1.47 -3.54
C PRO A 126 -6.26 1.90 -4.83
N TRP A 127 -6.72 3.15 -4.91
CA TRP A 127 -7.34 3.73 -6.10
C TRP A 127 -6.35 3.76 -7.29
N ALA A 128 -5.07 4.03 -7.04
CA ALA A 128 -4.04 4.00 -8.08
C ALA A 128 -3.60 2.57 -8.41
N HIS A 129 -3.57 1.68 -7.41
CA HIS A 129 -3.28 0.27 -7.60
C HIS A 129 -4.30 -0.39 -8.54
N ARG A 130 -5.58 0.03 -8.59
CA ARG A 130 -6.55 -0.48 -9.59
C ARG A 130 -6.06 -0.28 -11.02
N ALA A 131 -5.62 0.93 -11.36
CA ALA A 131 -5.11 1.25 -12.69
C ALA A 131 -3.80 0.48 -12.99
N LEU A 132 -2.93 0.30 -11.99
CA LEU A 132 -1.72 -0.53 -12.13
C LEU A 132 -2.02 -2.01 -12.37
N LEU A 133 -2.97 -2.58 -11.62
CA LEU A 133 -3.35 -3.99 -11.74
C LEU A 133 -4.02 -4.25 -13.09
N VAL A 134 -4.96 -3.39 -13.50
CA VAL A 134 -5.57 -3.47 -14.85
C VAL A 134 -4.50 -3.34 -15.94
N ARG A 135 -3.57 -2.38 -15.83
CA ARG A 135 -2.44 -2.24 -16.75
C ARG A 135 -1.57 -3.51 -16.83
N ALA A 136 -1.34 -4.19 -15.70
CA ALA A 136 -0.55 -5.41 -15.65
C ALA A 136 -1.30 -6.60 -16.27
N LEU A 137 -2.54 -6.84 -15.84
CA LEU A 137 -3.38 -7.96 -16.32
C LEU A 137 -3.71 -7.87 -17.82
N LEU A 138 -3.81 -6.64 -18.37
CA LEU A 138 -4.04 -6.40 -19.79
C LEU A 138 -2.75 -6.29 -20.62
N GLY A 139 -1.57 -6.50 -20.04
CA GLY A 139 -0.28 -6.44 -20.76
C GLY A 139 0.13 -5.05 -21.28
N LEU A 140 -0.57 -3.97 -20.87
CA LEU A 140 -0.40 -2.60 -21.36
C LEU A 140 0.94 -1.93 -20.97
N GLY A 141 1.88 -2.70 -20.40
CA GLY A 141 3.17 -2.24 -19.89
C GLY A 141 3.98 -1.37 -20.86
N PRO A 142 4.25 -1.83 -22.09
CA PRO A 142 5.02 -1.09 -23.09
C PRO A 142 4.30 0.15 -23.65
N ARG A 143 2.96 0.15 -23.65
CA ARG A 143 2.13 1.21 -24.27
C ARG A 143 1.74 2.32 -23.30
N LEU A 144 1.70 2.01 -22.00
CA LEU A 144 1.35 2.94 -20.93
C LEU A 144 2.53 3.08 -19.95
N PRO A 145 3.50 3.99 -20.19
CA PRO A 145 4.52 4.34 -19.22
C PRO A 145 3.90 4.87 -17.91
N VAL A 146 4.66 4.70 -16.81
CA VAL A 146 4.21 5.01 -15.45
C VAL A 146 5.22 5.91 -14.77
N SER A 147 4.73 6.85 -13.95
CA SER A 147 5.55 7.52 -12.94
C SER A 147 4.93 7.36 -11.56
N VAL A 148 5.76 6.89 -10.62
CA VAL A 148 5.36 6.60 -9.25
C VAL A 148 5.72 7.81 -8.40
N ALA A 149 4.70 8.52 -7.92
CA ALA A 149 4.86 9.54 -6.90
C ALA A 149 4.87 8.88 -5.52
N VAL A 150 5.71 9.41 -4.63
CA VAL A 150 5.76 9.08 -3.20
C VAL A 150 5.15 10.22 -2.38
N PRO A 151 4.69 9.97 -1.14
CA PRO A 151 4.30 11.04 -0.24
C PRO A 151 5.52 11.88 0.18
N GLY A 152 5.42 13.21 0.05
CA GLY A 152 6.39 14.15 0.64
C GLY A 152 6.04 14.52 2.08
N ASP A 153 6.92 15.28 2.73
CA ASP A 153 6.78 15.69 4.15
C ASP A 153 5.53 16.52 4.44
N ASP A 154 5.01 17.23 3.43
CA ASP A 154 3.75 17.99 3.50
C ASP A 154 2.50 17.15 3.12
N GLY A 155 2.66 15.84 2.95
CA GLY A 155 1.63 14.90 2.53
C GLY A 155 1.26 14.97 1.05
N ALA A 156 1.87 15.85 0.25
CA ALA A 156 1.62 15.95 -1.18
C ALA A 156 2.45 14.95 -2.00
N TRP A 157 1.87 14.47 -3.10
CA TRP A 157 2.55 13.57 -4.04
C TRP A 157 3.74 14.26 -4.71
N SER A 158 4.92 13.69 -4.48
CA SER A 158 6.23 14.19 -4.91
C SER A 158 7.02 13.10 -5.64
N PHE A 159 8.02 13.52 -6.41
CA PHE A 159 8.95 12.64 -7.12
C PHE A 159 10.35 12.81 -6.53
N THR A 160 11.11 11.72 -6.44
CA THR A 160 12.48 11.70 -5.89
C THR A 160 13.48 11.23 -6.95
N PRO A 161 14.80 11.32 -6.74
CA PRO A 161 15.78 10.75 -7.67
C PRO A 161 15.59 9.24 -7.92
N GLU A 162 15.07 8.50 -6.94
CA GLU A 162 14.78 7.07 -6.99
C GLU A 162 13.40 6.75 -7.61
N SER A 163 12.50 7.74 -7.65
CA SER A 163 11.19 7.65 -8.30
C SER A 163 10.86 8.97 -9.02
N PRO A 164 11.51 9.23 -10.18
CA PRO A 164 11.34 10.48 -10.91
C PRO A 164 10.06 10.49 -11.76
N ASP A 165 9.57 11.70 -12.07
CA ASP A 165 8.62 11.91 -13.17
C ASP A 165 9.32 11.64 -14.51
N ALA A 166 9.00 10.51 -15.12
CA ALA A 166 9.63 10.03 -16.35
C ALA A 166 9.16 10.77 -17.61
N LEU A 167 8.14 11.64 -17.52
CA LEU A 167 7.62 12.39 -18.66
C LEU A 167 8.15 13.83 -18.70
N TYR A 168 8.14 14.55 -17.58
CA TYR A 168 8.55 15.96 -17.53
C TYR A 168 9.65 16.29 -16.50
N GLY A 169 10.12 15.34 -15.69
CA GLY A 169 11.10 15.60 -14.63
C GLY A 169 10.58 16.52 -13.51
N SER A 170 9.26 16.62 -13.36
CA SER A 170 8.60 17.43 -12.32
C SER A 170 9.00 16.98 -10.92
N ARG A 171 9.07 17.91 -9.96
CA ARG A 171 9.34 17.57 -8.55
C ARG A 171 8.08 17.16 -7.79
N ARG A 172 6.90 17.67 -8.17
CA ARG A 172 5.63 17.37 -7.51
C ARG A 172 4.54 17.08 -8.53
N LEU A 173 3.62 16.17 -8.18
CA LEU A 173 2.48 15.83 -9.05
C LEU A 173 1.59 17.03 -9.35
N ARG A 174 1.47 17.97 -8.39
CA ARG A 174 0.72 19.23 -8.59
C ARG A 174 1.29 20.08 -9.71
N ASP A 175 2.60 20.00 -9.98
CA ASP A 175 3.25 20.76 -11.03
C ASP A 175 2.86 20.17 -12.41
N VAL A 176 2.67 18.85 -12.50
CA VAL A 176 2.11 18.16 -13.69
C VAL A 176 0.65 18.57 -13.92
N TYR A 177 -0.18 18.57 -12.87
CA TYR A 177 -1.56 19.08 -12.98
C TYR A 177 -1.59 20.55 -13.43
N ALA A 178 -0.73 21.41 -12.87
CA ALA A 178 -0.62 22.82 -13.26
C ALA A 178 -0.10 23.02 -14.69
N ALA A 179 0.64 22.05 -15.24
CA ALA A 179 1.10 22.05 -16.63
C ALA A 179 -0.01 21.78 -17.66
N ARG A 180 -1.24 21.50 -17.23
CA ARG A 180 -2.45 21.39 -18.06
C ARG A 180 -2.71 22.68 -18.85
N ARG A 181 -3.32 22.57 -20.04
CA ARG A 181 -3.85 23.74 -20.77
C ARG A 181 -4.84 24.55 -19.89
N GLY A 182 -4.56 25.84 -19.72
CA GLY A 182 -5.33 26.73 -18.85
C GLY A 182 -4.99 26.64 -17.36
N GLY A 183 -4.02 25.80 -16.98
CA GLY A 183 -3.64 25.55 -15.59
C GLY A 183 -4.63 24.70 -14.81
N PHE A 184 -4.25 24.39 -13.57
CA PHE A 184 -5.14 23.77 -12.58
C PHE A 184 -4.66 24.10 -11.17
N GLU A 185 -5.53 24.72 -10.39
CA GLU A 185 -5.36 24.87 -8.95
C GLU A 185 -6.37 23.98 -8.23
N GLY A 186 -5.87 23.07 -7.39
CA GLY A 186 -6.70 22.10 -6.68
C GLY A 186 -5.92 20.88 -6.20
N ARG A 187 -6.65 19.89 -5.67
CA ARG A 187 -6.07 18.64 -5.17
C ARG A 187 -5.52 17.80 -6.31
N ALA A 188 -4.20 17.70 -6.39
CA ALA A 188 -3.51 16.74 -7.25
C ALA A 188 -3.56 15.33 -6.64
N SER A 189 -4.41 14.46 -7.18
CA SER A 189 -4.60 13.07 -6.72
C SER A 189 -4.03 12.04 -7.68
N VAL A 190 -3.69 10.87 -7.15
CA VAL A 190 -3.41 9.64 -7.91
C VAL A 190 -4.59 8.65 -7.79
N PRO A 191 -4.92 7.88 -8.84
CA PRO A 191 -4.29 7.87 -10.15
C PRO A 191 -4.63 9.12 -10.98
N MET A 192 -3.75 9.46 -11.91
CA MET A 192 -4.03 10.42 -12.97
C MET A 192 -3.57 9.80 -14.29
N LEU A 193 -4.51 9.64 -15.23
CA LEU A 193 -4.20 9.32 -16.61
C LEU A 193 -4.01 10.63 -17.38
N TRP A 194 -2.89 10.73 -18.10
CA TRP A 194 -2.44 11.93 -18.78
C TRP A 194 -2.22 11.66 -20.26
N ASP A 195 -2.57 12.61 -21.12
CA ASP A 195 -2.28 12.61 -22.55
C ASP A 195 -1.13 13.60 -22.80
N ALA A 196 0.04 13.06 -23.14
CA ALA A 196 1.26 13.85 -23.30
C ALA A 196 1.26 14.71 -24.57
N ASP A 197 0.51 14.32 -25.60
CA ASP A 197 0.44 15.04 -26.88
C ASP A 197 -0.52 16.23 -26.77
N ARG A 198 -1.64 16.05 -26.05
CA ARG A 198 -2.59 17.12 -25.72
C ARG A 198 -2.09 17.99 -24.56
N ARG A 199 -1.23 17.46 -23.70
CA ARG A 199 -0.78 18.06 -22.42
C ARG A 199 -1.98 18.30 -21.50
N GLU A 200 -2.72 17.21 -21.24
CA GLU A 200 -4.06 17.23 -20.66
C GLU A 200 -4.31 16.04 -19.72
N VAL A 201 -5.06 16.27 -18.64
CA VAL A 201 -5.58 15.23 -17.76
C VAL A 201 -6.74 14.53 -18.47
N VAL A 202 -6.57 13.25 -18.78
CA VAL A 202 -7.61 12.42 -19.40
C VAL A 202 -8.68 12.06 -18.36
N CYS A 203 -8.26 11.63 -17.18
CA CYS A 203 -9.15 11.24 -16.08
C CYS A 203 -8.34 11.15 -14.77
N ASN A 204 -8.99 11.41 -13.63
CA ASN A 204 -8.45 11.11 -12.30
C ASN A 204 -9.44 10.39 -11.37
N GLU A 205 -10.46 9.73 -11.93
CA GLU A 205 -11.23 8.69 -11.24
C GLU A 205 -10.73 7.29 -11.62
N SER A 206 -10.42 6.51 -10.60
CA SER A 206 -9.82 5.17 -10.69
C SER A 206 -10.63 4.15 -11.49
N ILE A 207 -11.96 4.15 -11.34
CA ILE A 207 -12.82 3.17 -12.01
C ILE A 207 -13.03 3.53 -13.49
N GLU A 208 -13.11 4.81 -13.83
CA GLU A 208 -13.23 5.27 -15.22
C GLU A 208 -11.90 5.13 -15.98
N ILE A 209 -10.75 5.32 -15.30
CA ILE A 209 -9.44 4.91 -15.85
C ILE A 209 -9.44 3.41 -16.11
N ALA A 210 -9.85 2.57 -15.15
CA ALA A 210 -9.85 1.12 -15.31
C ALA A 210 -10.71 0.66 -16.50
N LYS A 211 -11.95 1.16 -16.63
CA LYS A 211 -12.82 0.92 -17.80
C LYS A 211 -12.17 1.36 -19.12
N PHE A 212 -11.55 2.54 -19.14
CA PHE A 212 -10.86 3.04 -20.33
C PHE A 212 -9.66 2.16 -20.74
N LEU A 213 -8.87 1.68 -19.77
CA LEU A 213 -7.77 0.76 -20.05
C LEU A 213 -8.25 -0.57 -20.65
N CYS A 214 -9.43 -1.08 -20.25
CA CYS A 214 -10.05 -2.23 -20.90
C CYS A 214 -10.33 -1.99 -22.40
N THR A 215 -10.61 -0.75 -22.83
CA THR A 215 -10.80 -0.41 -24.25
C THR A 215 -9.48 -0.27 -25.04
N LEU A 216 -8.33 -0.36 -24.37
CA LEU A 216 -7.00 -0.34 -24.99
C LEU A 216 -6.34 -1.73 -25.06
N ALA A 217 -7.01 -2.77 -24.56
CA ALA A 217 -6.51 -4.14 -24.56
C ALA A 217 -6.35 -4.67 -25.99
N ASP A 218 -5.33 -5.51 -26.21
CA ASP A 218 -5.13 -6.22 -27.48
C ASP A 218 -6.02 -7.47 -27.56
N ASP A 219 -6.33 -7.93 -28.78
CA ASP A 219 -7.21 -9.08 -29.02
C ASP A 219 -6.69 -10.35 -28.29
N GLY A 220 -7.57 -11.00 -27.53
CA GLY A 220 -7.23 -12.20 -26.76
C GLY A 220 -6.61 -11.94 -25.39
N ALA A 221 -6.47 -10.69 -24.96
CA ALA A 221 -6.23 -10.35 -23.56
C ALA A 221 -7.42 -10.75 -22.65
N LEU A 222 -7.20 -10.73 -21.34
CA LEU A 222 -8.24 -10.97 -20.34
C LEU A 222 -9.32 -9.86 -20.39
N ASP A 223 -10.57 -10.21 -20.68
CA ASP A 223 -11.66 -9.22 -20.61
C ASP A 223 -12.11 -9.01 -19.16
N LEU A 224 -11.66 -7.88 -18.59
CA LEU A 224 -12.02 -7.46 -17.23
C LEU A 224 -13.38 -6.72 -17.17
N TRP A 225 -13.95 -6.29 -18.31
CA TRP A 225 -15.20 -5.52 -18.36
C TRP A 225 -16.15 -5.97 -19.50
N PRO A 226 -16.43 -7.30 -19.59
CA PRO A 226 -17.17 -7.89 -20.69
C PRO A 226 -18.62 -7.36 -20.72
N PRO A 227 -19.18 -7.03 -21.90
CA PRO A 227 -20.51 -6.44 -22.05
C PRO A 227 -21.61 -7.14 -21.25
N GLU A 228 -21.62 -8.46 -21.24
CA GLU A 228 -22.62 -9.33 -20.61
C GLU A 228 -22.62 -9.28 -19.07
N HIS A 229 -21.48 -9.02 -18.43
CA HIS A 229 -21.39 -8.92 -16.96
C HIS A 229 -21.38 -7.47 -16.43
N ARG A 230 -21.48 -6.44 -17.29
CA ARG A 230 -21.39 -5.03 -16.82
C ARG A 230 -22.38 -4.68 -15.73
N GLN A 231 -23.62 -5.15 -15.82
CA GLN A 231 -24.64 -4.93 -14.80
C GLN A 231 -24.31 -5.62 -13.47
N GLU A 232 -23.66 -6.79 -13.51
CA GLU A 232 -23.22 -7.54 -12.34
C GLU A 232 -21.98 -6.88 -11.69
N ILE A 233 -21.05 -6.40 -12.52
CA ILE A 233 -19.89 -5.60 -12.09
C ILE A 233 -20.35 -4.33 -11.39
N ASP A 234 -21.30 -3.58 -11.97
CA ASP A 234 -21.84 -2.35 -11.38
C ASP A 234 -22.61 -2.64 -10.07
N ARG A 235 -23.36 -3.76 -10.00
CA ARG A 235 -24.01 -4.23 -8.76
C ARG A 235 -22.98 -4.51 -7.66
N TRP A 236 -21.93 -5.27 -7.95
CA TRP A 236 -20.89 -5.58 -6.98
C TRP A 236 -20.11 -4.33 -6.56
N TYR A 237 -19.76 -3.45 -7.51
CA TYR A 237 -19.13 -2.17 -7.21
C TYR A 237 -20.01 -1.30 -6.29
N GLY A 238 -21.34 -1.32 -6.48
CA GLY A 238 -22.31 -0.64 -5.62
C GLY A 238 -22.31 -1.10 -4.15
N VAL A 239 -21.85 -2.32 -3.85
CA VAL A 239 -21.64 -2.82 -2.47
C VAL A 239 -20.21 -2.55 -2.01
N ILE A 240 -19.24 -2.90 -2.85
CA ILE A 240 -17.82 -2.91 -2.51
C ILE A 240 -17.27 -1.48 -2.34
N TYR A 241 -17.70 -0.51 -3.15
CA TYR A 241 -17.24 0.87 -3.03
C TYR A 241 -17.64 1.53 -1.69
N PRO A 242 -18.94 1.67 -1.33
CA PRO A 242 -19.34 2.42 -0.14
C PRO A 242 -18.97 1.69 1.17
N SER A 243 -19.14 0.37 1.21
CA SER A 243 -19.01 -0.42 2.44
C SER A 243 -17.61 -0.98 2.65
N VAL A 244 -16.83 -1.30 1.60
CA VAL A 244 -15.50 -1.91 1.75
C VAL A 244 -14.38 -0.93 1.39
N ASN A 245 -14.33 -0.45 0.14
CA ASN A 245 -13.23 0.40 -0.32
C ASN A 245 -13.19 1.77 0.36
N ASN A 246 -14.35 2.40 0.50
CA ASN A 246 -14.50 3.66 1.22
C ASN A 246 -14.82 3.41 2.72
N GLY A 247 -15.42 2.26 3.06
CA GLY A 247 -15.74 1.88 4.44
C GLY A 247 -14.52 1.85 5.36
N VAL A 248 -13.40 1.26 4.94
CA VAL A 248 -12.15 1.28 5.74
C VAL A 248 -11.68 2.72 6.04
N TYR A 249 -11.82 3.66 5.10
CA TYR A 249 -11.51 5.08 5.34
C TYR A 249 -12.56 5.76 6.23
N ARG A 250 -13.84 5.38 6.14
CA ARG A 250 -14.89 5.85 7.05
C ARG A 250 -14.59 5.44 8.49
N CYS A 251 -14.11 4.21 8.73
CA CYS A 251 -13.61 3.76 10.03
C CYS A 251 -12.38 4.57 10.47
N GLY A 252 -11.35 4.64 9.62
CA GLY A 252 -10.07 5.26 9.97
C GLY A 252 -10.14 6.76 10.23
N PHE A 253 -11.03 7.47 9.54
CA PHE A 253 -11.20 8.91 9.62
C PHE A 253 -12.46 9.38 10.36
N ALA A 254 -13.22 8.48 10.98
CA ALA A 254 -14.35 8.86 11.84
C ALA A 254 -13.91 9.81 12.95
N GLN A 255 -14.67 10.89 13.14
CA GLN A 255 -14.39 11.92 14.17
C GLN A 255 -15.34 11.82 15.38
N SER A 256 -16.21 10.81 15.41
CA SER A 256 -17.06 10.45 16.55
C SER A 256 -17.13 8.92 16.71
N GLN A 257 -17.46 8.44 17.91
CA GLN A 257 -17.64 7.01 18.17
C GLN A 257 -18.79 6.43 17.34
N ALA A 258 -19.94 7.13 17.27
CA ALA A 258 -21.11 6.68 16.51
C ALA A 258 -20.82 6.57 14.99
N ALA A 259 -20.04 7.50 14.42
CA ALA A 259 -19.64 7.42 13.01
C ALA A 259 -18.66 6.25 12.75
N TYR A 260 -17.79 5.94 13.70
CA TYR A 260 -16.92 4.77 13.64
C TYR A 260 -17.73 3.47 13.75
N ASP A 261 -18.63 3.35 14.74
CA ASP A 261 -19.42 2.14 14.98
C ASP A 261 -20.31 1.80 13.78
N ALA A 262 -20.97 2.80 13.19
CA ALA A 262 -21.76 2.63 11.97
C ALA A 262 -20.90 2.17 10.78
N ALA A 263 -19.77 2.84 10.52
CA ALA A 263 -18.88 2.48 9.43
C ALA A 263 -18.25 1.09 9.61
N ALA A 264 -17.92 0.70 10.85
CA ALA A 264 -17.37 -0.60 11.18
C ALA A 264 -18.41 -1.71 11.03
N GLY A 265 -19.66 -1.48 11.45
CA GLY A 265 -20.78 -2.38 11.20
C GLY A 265 -20.97 -2.64 9.71
N GLU A 266 -21.22 -1.59 8.92
CA GLU A 266 -21.41 -1.68 7.47
C GLU A 266 -20.24 -2.37 6.74
N LEU A 267 -19.00 -2.07 7.13
CA LEU A 267 -17.80 -2.69 6.57
C LEU A 267 -17.79 -4.20 6.81
N PHE A 268 -18.02 -4.62 8.05
CA PHE A 268 -17.88 -6.01 8.40
C PHE A 268 -19.08 -6.87 7.98
N ASP A 269 -20.30 -6.31 7.95
CA ASP A 269 -21.46 -6.98 7.37
C ASP A 269 -21.27 -7.21 5.86
N ALA A 270 -20.64 -6.27 5.15
CA ALA A 270 -20.26 -6.45 3.75
C ALA A 270 -19.15 -7.50 3.58
N LEU A 271 -18.17 -7.58 4.49
CA LEU A 271 -17.15 -8.64 4.46
C LEU A 271 -17.74 -10.03 4.73
N ASP A 272 -18.69 -10.16 5.66
CA ASP A 272 -19.40 -11.43 5.91
C ASP A 272 -20.24 -11.85 4.68
N MET A 273 -20.92 -10.91 4.03
CA MET A 273 -21.64 -11.15 2.77
C MET A 273 -20.71 -11.64 1.66
N LEU A 274 -19.55 -10.99 1.49
CA LEU A 274 -18.56 -11.36 0.48
C LEU A 274 -17.90 -12.71 0.76
N GLU A 275 -17.62 -13.04 2.03
CA GLU A 275 -17.17 -14.37 2.45
C GLU A 275 -18.20 -15.45 2.09
N GLY A 276 -19.49 -15.22 2.39
CA GLY A 276 -20.57 -16.14 2.06
C GLY A 276 -20.69 -16.40 0.56
N HIS A 277 -20.59 -15.35 -0.28
CA HIS A 277 -20.58 -15.48 -1.74
C HIS A 277 -19.35 -16.23 -2.25
N LEU A 278 -18.15 -15.82 -1.82
CA LEU A 278 -16.87 -16.37 -2.32
C LEU A 278 -16.57 -17.77 -1.79
N SER A 279 -17.36 -18.28 -0.83
CA SER A 279 -17.32 -19.68 -0.41
C SER A 279 -17.94 -20.63 -1.47
N GLY A 280 -18.87 -20.14 -2.29
CA GLY A 280 -19.52 -20.90 -3.37
C GLY A 280 -19.12 -20.49 -4.79
N SER A 281 -18.62 -19.27 -4.99
CA SER A 281 -18.19 -18.73 -6.29
C SER A 281 -16.69 -18.45 -6.32
N ARG A 282 -16.01 -18.74 -7.44
CA ARG A 282 -14.56 -18.46 -7.61
C ARG A 282 -14.27 -16.95 -7.67
N TYR A 283 -15.10 -16.20 -8.38
CA TYR A 283 -15.01 -14.72 -8.50
C TYR A 283 -16.34 -14.05 -8.14
N LEU A 284 -16.36 -12.72 -8.12
CA LEU A 284 -17.58 -11.97 -7.79
C LEU A 284 -18.69 -12.17 -8.83
N CYS A 285 -18.38 -12.02 -10.11
CA CYS A 285 -19.35 -12.21 -11.18
C CYS A 285 -19.47 -13.70 -11.52
N ALA A 286 -20.65 -14.29 -11.34
CA ALA A 286 -20.81 -15.74 -11.45
C ALA A 286 -20.75 -16.22 -12.91
N GLY A 287 -19.89 -17.21 -13.19
CA GLY A 287 -19.67 -17.70 -14.55
C GLY A 287 -18.76 -16.80 -15.42
N ALA A 288 -18.26 -15.69 -14.87
CA ALA A 288 -17.17 -14.91 -15.44
C ALA A 288 -15.80 -15.43 -14.96
N GLY A 289 -14.73 -14.93 -15.58
CA GLY A 289 -13.40 -14.92 -14.97
C GLY A 289 -13.24 -13.73 -14.02
N VAL A 290 -11.99 -13.29 -13.81
CA VAL A 290 -11.68 -12.08 -13.04
C VAL A 290 -12.25 -10.83 -13.73
N THR A 291 -12.92 -9.96 -12.99
CA THR A 291 -13.53 -8.73 -13.52
C THR A 291 -13.02 -7.45 -12.83
N LEU A 292 -13.43 -6.27 -13.30
CA LEU A 292 -13.18 -5.00 -12.62
C LEU A 292 -13.76 -4.92 -11.21
N ALA A 293 -14.81 -5.68 -10.88
CA ALA A 293 -15.31 -5.78 -9.51
C ALA A 293 -14.26 -6.43 -8.60
N ASP A 294 -13.60 -7.48 -9.08
CA ASP A 294 -12.57 -8.21 -8.35
C ASP A 294 -11.31 -7.37 -8.12
N VAL A 295 -10.86 -6.64 -9.16
CA VAL A 295 -9.81 -5.62 -9.06
C VAL A 295 -10.15 -4.57 -7.97
N CYS A 296 -11.40 -4.11 -7.94
CA CYS A 296 -11.84 -3.12 -6.97
C CYS A 296 -11.83 -3.65 -5.54
N LEU A 297 -12.22 -4.90 -5.31
CA LEU A 297 -12.20 -5.54 -3.99
C LEU A 297 -10.76 -5.86 -3.54
N PHE A 298 -9.98 -6.53 -4.39
CA PHE A 298 -8.60 -6.97 -4.11
C PHE A 298 -7.72 -5.83 -3.59
N THR A 299 -7.80 -4.65 -4.21
CA THR A 299 -6.98 -3.49 -3.81
C THR A 299 -7.23 -3.00 -2.38
N THR A 300 -8.39 -3.31 -1.79
CA THR A 300 -8.63 -3.13 -0.34
C THR A 300 -8.20 -4.36 0.47
N LEU A 301 -8.51 -5.58 0.02
CA LEU A 301 -8.16 -6.81 0.73
C LEU A 301 -6.65 -6.94 1.00
N ILE A 302 -5.80 -6.73 -0.02
CA ILE A 302 -4.34 -6.84 0.10
C ILE A 302 -3.72 -5.86 1.11
N ARG A 303 -4.46 -4.81 1.51
CA ARG A 303 -4.04 -3.80 2.51
C ARG A 303 -4.69 -4.01 3.88
N PHE A 304 -5.61 -4.97 4.02
CA PHE A 304 -6.49 -5.05 5.20
C PHE A 304 -5.73 -5.38 6.48
N ASP A 305 -5.02 -6.51 6.53
CA ASP A 305 -4.28 -6.93 7.73
C ASP A 305 -3.02 -6.09 7.99
N LEU A 306 -2.39 -5.57 6.93
CA LEU A 306 -1.20 -4.74 7.04
C LEU A 306 -1.49 -3.31 7.54
N VAL A 307 -2.61 -2.72 7.10
CA VAL A 307 -2.92 -1.30 7.31
C VAL A 307 -4.26 -1.09 7.99
N TYR A 308 -5.37 -1.55 7.40
CA TYR A 308 -6.70 -1.11 7.83
C TYR A 308 -7.11 -1.67 9.19
N ASN A 309 -6.74 -2.92 9.48
CA ASN A 309 -6.94 -3.54 10.78
C ASN A 309 -6.19 -2.78 11.91
N PRO A 310 -4.86 -2.56 11.84
CA PRO A 310 -4.12 -1.83 12.89
C PRO A 310 -4.33 -0.30 12.89
N LEU A 311 -4.27 0.38 11.74
CA LEU A 311 -4.27 1.86 11.68
C LEU A 311 -5.68 2.45 11.63
N PHE A 312 -6.58 1.85 10.84
CA PHE A 312 -7.97 2.32 10.70
C PHE A 312 -8.92 1.66 11.69
N ARG A 313 -8.41 0.85 12.62
CA ARG A 313 -9.18 0.13 13.66
C ARG A 313 -10.25 -0.77 13.06
N CYS A 314 -10.03 -1.32 11.86
CA CYS A 314 -10.93 -2.31 11.25
C CYS A 314 -10.66 -3.69 11.88
N SER A 315 -10.92 -3.81 13.19
CA SER A 315 -10.30 -4.82 14.07
C SER A 315 -11.21 -5.96 14.54
N ARG A 316 -12.49 -6.00 14.14
CA ARG A 316 -13.45 -7.06 14.54
C ARG A 316 -12.96 -8.47 14.18
N ARG A 317 -12.30 -8.60 13.03
CA ARG A 317 -11.71 -9.83 12.49
C ARG A 317 -10.65 -9.45 11.45
N LYS A 318 -9.55 -10.21 11.37
CA LYS A 318 -8.51 -10.08 10.34
C LYS A 318 -8.95 -10.75 9.04
N LEU A 319 -8.42 -10.30 7.91
CA LEU A 319 -8.68 -10.92 6.62
C LEU A 319 -8.22 -12.37 6.57
N VAL A 320 -7.04 -12.71 7.14
CA VAL A 320 -6.57 -14.10 7.22
C VAL A 320 -7.52 -15.05 7.97
N GLU A 321 -8.43 -14.52 8.79
CA GLU A 321 -9.43 -15.30 9.52
C GLU A 321 -10.70 -15.55 8.69
N TYR A 322 -10.85 -14.95 7.50
CA TYR A 322 -11.91 -15.22 6.52
C TYR A 322 -11.39 -16.19 5.44
N PRO A 323 -11.73 -17.49 5.47
CA PRO A 323 -11.09 -18.48 4.60
C PRO A 323 -11.25 -18.21 3.10
N SER A 324 -12.45 -17.84 2.67
CA SER A 324 -12.78 -17.65 1.25
C SER A 324 -12.20 -16.35 0.73
N LEU A 325 -12.37 -15.23 1.44
CA LEU A 325 -11.79 -13.93 1.12
C LEU A 325 -10.25 -13.96 1.11
N HIS A 326 -9.61 -14.63 2.07
CA HIS A 326 -8.15 -14.74 2.11
C HIS A 326 -7.61 -15.63 0.97
N ALA A 327 -8.28 -16.74 0.67
CA ALA A 327 -7.93 -17.57 -0.48
C ALA A 327 -8.12 -16.79 -1.81
N TYR A 328 -9.23 -16.06 -1.95
CA TYR A 328 -9.56 -15.23 -3.11
C TYR A 328 -8.54 -14.09 -3.33
N MET A 329 -8.13 -13.40 -2.26
CA MET A 329 -7.08 -12.40 -2.32
C MET A 329 -5.75 -13.00 -2.81
N ARG A 330 -5.38 -14.20 -2.33
CA ARG A 330 -4.16 -14.89 -2.79
C ARG A 330 -4.25 -15.33 -4.25
N GLU A 331 -5.41 -15.79 -4.70
CA GLU A 331 -5.66 -16.14 -6.10
C GLU A 331 -5.44 -14.93 -7.03
N ILE A 332 -6.01 -13.77 -6.71
CA ILE A 332 -5.80 -12.54 -7.50
C ILE A 332 -4.34 -12.07 -7.43
N TYR A 333 -3.69 -12.20 -6.26
CA TYR A 333 -2.25 -11.90 -6.11
C TYR A 333 -1.36 -12.81 -6.97
N GLN A 334 -1.77 -14.06 -7.20
CA GLN A 334 -1.04 -15.07 -7.99
C GLN A 334 -1.28 -14.95 -9.51
N LEU A 335 -2.18 -14.09 -9.97
CA LEU A 335 -2.33 -13.79 -11.39
C LEU A 335 -1.03 -13.19 -11.97
N PRO A 336 -0.66 -13.50 -13.23
CA PRO A 336 0.56 -12.97 -13.83
C PRO A 336 0.63 -11.43 -13.79
N GLY A 337 1.73 -10.91 -13.23
CA GLY A 337 1.96 -9.48 -13.09
C GLY A 337 1.24 -8.79 -11.92
N ALA A 338 0.32 -9.47 -11.21
CA ALA A 338 -0.42 -8.88 -10.10
C ALA A 338 0.47 -8.66 -8.85
N ALA A 339 1.25 -9.67 -8.48
CA ALA A 339 2.18 -9.60 -7.35
C ALA A 339 3.20 -8.45 -7.48
N GLU A 340 3.59 -8.09 -8.70
CA GLU A 340 4.55 -7.04 -9.02
C GLU A 340 3.96 -5.62 -8.82
N THR A 341 2.63 -5.50 -8.71
CA THR A 341 1.95 -4.25 -8.34
C THR A 341 1.79 -4.06 -6.82
N CYS A 342 2.19 -5.07 -6.03
CA CYS A 342 1.98 -5.15 -4.58
C CYS A 342 3.25 -4.85 -3.76
N ASP A 343 3.73 -3.60 -3.78
CA ASP A 343 4.79 -3.18 -2.86
C ASP A 343 4.25 -2.96 -1.42
N MET A 344 4.39 -3.99 -0.59
CA MET A 344 3.93 -4.00 0.79
C MET A 344 4.72 -3.02 1.69
N ALA A 345 5.99 -2.72 1.36
CA ALA A 345 6.80 -1.78 2.12
C ALA A 345 6.39 -0.34 1.82
N ALA A 346 6.20 0.01 0.54
CA ALA A 346 5.66 1.30 0.13
C ALA A 346 4.23 1.49 0.66
N ILE A 347 3.38 0.46 0.64
CA ILE A 347 2.06 0.49 1.27
C ILE A 347 2.16 0.83 2.75
N ALA A 348 2.95 0.08 3.54
CA ALA A 348 3.09 0.36 4.97
C ALA A 348 3.64 1.78 5.23
N GLY A 349 4.75 2.15 4.59
CA GLY A 349 5.37 3.47 4.75
C GLY A 349 4.41 4.62 4.39
N GLY A 350 3.67 4.49 3.29
CA GLY A 350 2.74 5.51 2.84
C GLY A 350 1.55 5.74 3.77
N TYR A 351 1.08 4.72 4.50
CA TYR A 351 0.01 4.88 5.49
C TYR A 351 0.53 5.28 6.87
N PHE A 352 1.51 4.55 7.40
CA PHE A 352 2.02 4.77 8.76
C PHE A 352 2.93 6.00 8.87
N GLY A 353 3.62 6.41 7.80
CA GLY A 353 4.42 7.64 7.75
C GLY A 353 3.60 8.89 7.44
N THR A 354 2.74 8.85 6.41
CA THR A 354 2.04 10.05 5.92
C THR A 354 0.79 10.42 6.71
N LEU A 355 0.05 9.46 7.27
CA LEU A 355 -1.17 9.74 8.02
C LEU A 355 -0.86 10.09 9.48
N PHE A 356 0.00 11.10 9.68
CA PHE A 356 0.44 11.60 10.99
C PHE A 356 -0.69 11.81 12.01
N PRO A 357 -1.89 12.34 11.68
CA PRO A 357 -3.00 12.45 12.64
C PRO A 357 -3.51 11.11 13.18
N LEU A 358 -3.25 10.00 12.48
CA LEU A 358 -3.61 8.64 12.91
C LEU A 358 -2.43 7.88 13.53
N ASN A 359 -1.20 8.12 13.04
CA ASN A 359 0.03 7.56 13.60
C ASN A 359 1.09 8.64 13.87
N PRO A 360 0.98 9.39 14.97
CA PRO A 360 1.82 10.57 15.19
C PRO A 360 3.29 10.25 15.47
N GLY A 361 3.59 9.02 15.89
CA GLY A 361 4.97 8.56 16.09
C GLY A 361 5.67 8.13 14.81
N GLY A 362 4.98 8.03 13.66
CA GLY A 362 5.55 7.55 12.40
C GLY A 362 6.05 6.09 12.43
N ILE A 363 5.76 5.35 13.50
CA ILE A 363 6.26 3.98 13.70
C ILE A 363 5.53 3.04 12.72
N LEU A 364 6.30 2.34 11.89
CA LEU A 364 5.79 1.25 11.05
C LEU A 364 5.69 -0.03 11.89
N PRO A 365 4.56 -0.77 11.87
CA PRO A 365 4.49 -2.07 12.49
C PRO A 365 5.33 -3.10 11.71
N VAL A 366 5.71 -4.18 12.39
CA VAL A 366 6.25 -5.37 11.72
C VAL A 366 5.16 -5.93 10.79
N VAL A 367 5.52 -6.18 9.53
CA VAL A 367 4.62 -6.75 8.51
C VAL A 367 4.06 -8.09 9.01
N PRO A 368 2.73 -8.31 9.04
CA PRO A 368 2.16 -9.59 9.44
C PRO A 368 2.66 -10.73 8.54
N ALA A 369 2.94 -11.89 9.13
CA ALA A 369 3.47 -13.04 8.38
C ALA A 369 2.52 -13.53 7.26
N SER A 370 1.20 -13.27 7.36
CA SER A 370 0.22 -13.52 6.29
C SER A 370 0.40 -12.63 5.06
N CYS A 371 1.06 -11.48 5.21
CA CYS A 371 1.31 -10.50 4.15
C CYS A 371 2.67 -10.65 3.46
N SER A 372 3.47 -11.67 3.81
CA SER A 372 4.75 -11.94 3.13
C SER A 372 4.51 -12.54 1.75
N ARG A 373 5.44 -12.35 0.79
CA ARG A 373 5.31 -12.92 -0.56
C ARG A 373 5.22 -14.44 -0.51
N GLU A 374 5.94 -15.08 0.40
CA GLU A 374 5.93 -16.53 0.61
C GLU A 374 4.58 -17.03 1.15
N ALA A 375 3.90 -16.25 1.98
CA ALA A 375 2.57 -16.59 2.49
C ALA A 375 1.46 -16.35 1.45
N LEU A 376 1.58 -15.28 0.68
CA LEU A 376 0.64 -14.90 -0.38
C LEU A 376 0.75 -15.83 -1.61
N MET A 377 1.93 -16.40 -1.89
CA MET A 377 2.17 -17.39 -2.95
C MET A 377 1.83 -18.84 -2.55
N LYS A 378 1.28 -19.10 -1.36
CA LYS A 378 0.80 -20.45 -1.00
C LYS A 378 -0.45 -20.81 -1.81
N PRO A 379 -0.63 -22.10 -2.20
CA PRO A 379 -1.84 -22.55 -2.90
C PRO A 379 -3.12 -22.09 -2.20
N HIS A 380 -4.09 -21.62 -2.99
CA HIS A 380 -5.35 -21.09 -2.50
C HIS A 380 -6.50 -22.10 -2.53
N GLY A 381 -6.46 -23.12 -3.40
CA GLY A 381 -7.45 -24.21 -3.41
C GLY A 381 -8.83 -23.77 -3.93
N ARG A 382 -8.87 -22.78 -4.82
CA ARG A 382 -10.10 -22.20 -5.40
C ARG A 382 -10.38 -22.65 -6.83
N GLU A 383 -9.45 -23.39 -7.41
CA GLU A 383 -9.53 -24.03 -8.72
C GLU A 383 -10.64 -25.09 -8.78
N ALA A 384 -11.11 -25.57 -7.63
CA ALA A 384 -12.25 -26.48 -7.49
C ALA A 384 -13.62 -25.77 -7.45
N LEU A 385 -13.67 -24.43 -7.37
CA LEU A 385 -14.91 -23.66 -7.40
C LEU A 385 -15.33 -23.34 -8.85
N PRO A 386 -16.65 -23.20 -9.13
CA PRO A 386 -17.12 -22.84 -10.46
C PRO A 386 -16.55 -21.49 -10.96
N SER A 387 -16.12 -21.48 -12.22
CA SER A 387 -15.60 -20.32 -12.97
C SER A 387 -16.03 -20.37 -14.43
N ALA A 388 -15.76 -19.31 -15.20
CA ALA A 388 -15.85 -19.35 -16.65
C ALA A 388 -14.99 -20.47 -17.26
N ALA A 389 -15.49 -21.11 -18.32
CA ALA A 389 -14.73 -22.14 -19.05
C ALA A 389 -13.46 -21.61 -19.77
N ALA A 390 -13.26 -20.29 -19.82
CA ALA A 390 -12.13 -19.64 -20.48
C ALA A 390 -10.80 -19.77 -19.74
N ASP A 391 -10.81 -20.03 -18.42
CA ASP A 391 -9.61 -20.18 -17.58
C ASP A 391 -8.69 -21.35 -18.03
N GLY A 392 -9.19 -22.25 -18.88
CA GLY A 392 -8.47 -23.43 -19.39
C GLY A 392 -7.46 -23.16 -20.52
N ARG A 393 -7.36 -21.95 -21.08
CA ARG A 393 -6.29 -21.63 -22.04
C ARG A 393 -4.97 -21.39 -21.31
N GLN A 394 -4.16 -22.45 -21.25
CA GLN A 394 -2.80 -22.45 -20.70
C GLN A 394 -2.01 -21.19 -21.08
N LEU A 395 -1.66 -20.38 -20.07
CA LEU A 395 -0.57 -19.41 -20.11
C LEU A 395 0.79 -20.13 -20.02
N GLY A 396 1.00 -21.11 -20.90
CA GLY A 396 2.15 -22.02 -20.91
C GLY A 396 2.94 -21.93 -22.21
N ALA A 397 4.26 -22.03 -22.07
CA ALA A 397 5.25 -22.19 -23.15
C ALA A 397 5.58 -20.96 -24.04
N THR A 398 6.26 -19.97 -23.45
CA THR A 398 7.34 -19.23 -24.16
C THR A 398 8.67 -19.35 -23.40
N ALA A 399 9.17 -20.58 -23.28
CA ALA A 399 10.48 -20.87 -22.69
C ALA A 399 11.13 -22.12 -23.33
N SER A 400 11.54 -22.02 -24.59
CA SER A 400 12.73 -22.70 -25.14
C SER A 400 12.95 -22.35 -26.63
N VAL A 401 13.66 -21.26 -26.92
CA VAL A 401 14.51 -21.14 -28.13
C VAL A 401 15.75 -20.31 -27.76
N VAL A 402 16.80 -20.99 -27.32
CA VAL A 402 18.18 -20.53 -27.52
C VAL A 402 18.94 -21.72 -28.07
N GLY A 403 19.29 -21.63 -29.35
CA GLY A 403 20.29 -22.43 -30.05
C GLY A 403 21.25 -21.47 -30.72
#